data_AF-A0A7X0WG21-F1
#
_entry.id   AF-A0A7X0WG21-F1
#
_cell.length_a   1.000
_cell.length_b   1.000
_cell.length_c   1.000
_cell.angle_alpha   90.00
_cell.angle_beta   90.00
_cell.angle_gamma   90.00
#
_symmetry.space_group_name_H-M   'P 1'
#
loop_
_entity.id
_entity.type
_entity.pdbx_description
1 polymer ?
#
loop_
_entity_poly.entity_id
_entity_poly.type
_entity_poly.pdbx_seq_one_letter_code
_entity_poly.pdbx_strand_id
1 'polypeptide(L)' 'MCTSLVLETLDGKHLLSRTMDFAFILEANPTISPRNYVWQSSTDG' A
#
# COMPACT_ATOMS: atom_id res chain seq x y z
N MET A 1 15.03 4.72 -3.06
CA MET A 1 14.37 4.80 -4.38
C MET A 1 13.53 3.54 -4.53
N CYS A 2 12.20 3.63 -4.47
CA CYS A 2 11.34 2.45 -4.50
C CYS A 2 11.20 1.87 -5.92
N THR A 3 10.88 0.58 -6.02
CA THR A 3 10.58 -0.14 -7.28
C THR A 3 9.22 -0.84 -7.17
N SER A 4 8.45 -0.90 -8.25
CA SER A 4 7.13 -1.57 -8.28
C SER A 4 7.09 -2.67 -9.35
N LEU A 5 6.29 -3.71 -9.11
CA LEU A 5 6.08 -4.82 -10.03
C LEU A 5 4.59 -5.21 -10.07
N VAL A 6 4.11 -5.50 -11.28
CA VAL A 6 2.78 -6.06 -11.54
C VAL A 6 2.97 -7.38 -12.30
N LEU A 7 2.21 -8.41 -11.90
CA LEU A 7 2.28 -9.74 -12.51
C LEU A 7 0.87 -10.33 -12.61
N GLU A 8 0.62 -11.07 -13.69
CA GLU A 8 -0.54 -11.95 -13.81
C GLU A 8 -0.06 -13.40 -13.71
N THR A 9 -0.72 -14.21 -12.87
CA THR A 9 -0.41 -15.63 -12.71
C THR A 9 -1.03 -16.45 -13.84
N LEU A 10 -0.57 -17.69 -14.02
CA LEU A 10 -1.10 -18.58 -15.06
C LEU A 10 -2.60 -18.91 -14.88
N ASP A 11 -3.13 -18.77 -13.67
CA ASP A 11 -4.56 -18.92 -13.34
C ASP A 11 -5.31 -17.57 -13.30
N GLY A 12 -4.73 -16.51 -13.87
CA GLY A 12 -5.40 -15.23 -14.10
C GLY A 12 -5.54 -14.34 -12.86
N LYS A 13 -4.80 -14.58 -11.77
CA LYS A 13 -4.78 -13.68 -10.62
C LYS A 13 -3.83 -12.51 -10.87
N HIS A 14 -4.25 -11.32 -10.49
CA HIS A 14 -3.42 -10.12 -10.57
C HIS A 14 -2.69 -9.86 -9.26
N LEU A 15 -1.36 -9.67 -9.34
CA LEU A 15 -0.48 -9.36 -8.22
C LEU A 15 0.14 -7.98 -8.40
N LEU A 16 0.24 -7.23 -7.29
CA LEU A 16 0.91 -5.95 -7.20
C LEU A 16 1.89 -5.99 -6.03
N SER A 17 3.12 -5.51 -6.23
CA SER A 17 4.14 -5.44 -5.20
C SER A 17 5.03 -4.20 -5.36
N ARG A 18 5.69 -3.79 -4.27
CA ARG A 18 6.67 -2.69 -4.24
C ARG A 18 7.76 -2.92 -3.19
N THR A 19 8.94 -2.35 -3.41
CA THR A 19 9.93 -2.14 -2.34
C THR A 19 9.62 -0.87 -1.55
N MET A 20 10.09 -0.83 -0.30
CA MET A 20 10.00 0.31 0.61
C MET A 20 11.41 0.81 0.94
N ASP A 21 12.06 1.45 -0.03
CA ASP A 21 13.47 1.81 0.09
C ASP A 21 13.63 3.19 0.74
N PHE A 22 13.80 3.19 2.06
CA PHE A 22 14.00 4.36 2.93
C PHE A 22 15.31 4.27 3.72
N ALA A 23 15.87 5.42 4.10
CA ALA A 23 17.11 5.51 4.88
C ALA A 23 16.92 5.17 6.38
N PHE A 24 15.68 4.98 6.82
CA PHE A 24 15.30 4.68 8.19
C PHE A 24 14.04 3.79 8.20
N ILE A 25 13.74 3.19 9.35
CA ILE A 25 12.60 2.30 9.53
C ILE A 25 11.32 3.11 9.75
N LEU A 26 10.25 2.73 9.05
CA LEU A 26 8.97 3.46 9.06
C LEU A 26 7.93 2.90 10.04
N GLU A 27 8.24 1.85 10.80
CA GLU A 27 7.30 1.14 11.70
C GLU A 27 5.94 0.86 11.05
N ALA A 28 5.97 0.48 9.76
CA ALA A 28 4.77 0.28 8.96
C ALA A 28 4.02 -0.99 9.39
N ASN A 29 2.70 -0.88 9.55
CA ASN A 29 1.83 -1.98 9.94
C ASN A 29 0.69 -2.17 8.92
N PRO A 30 0.33 -3.41 8.55
CA PRO A 30 -0.87 -3.67 7.77
C PRO A 30 -2.09 -3.08 8.47
N THR A 31 -2.86 -2.27 7.74
CA THR A 31 -4.05 -1.60 8.28
C THR A 31 -5.26 -1.94 7.42
N ILE A 32 -6.38 -2.26 8.06
CA ILE A 32 -7.65 -2.52 7.39
C ILE A 32 -8.54 -1.29 7.55
N SER A 33 -9.00 -0.72 6.44
CA SER A 33 -10.03 0.31 6.47
C SER A 33 -11.41 -0.35 6.28
N PRO A 34 -12.31 -0.29 7.28
CA PRO A 34 -13.63 -0.87 7.16
C PRO A 34 -14.53 -0.04 6.25
N ARG A 35 -15.59 -0.67 5.73
CA ARG A 35 -16.63 0.03 4.98
C ARG A 35 -17.26 1.13 5.85
N ASN A 36 -17.60 2.25 5.24
CA ASN A 36 -18.20 3.43 5.89
C ASN A 36 -17.32 4.08 6.98
N TYR A 37 -16.01 3.83 6.99
CA TYR A 37 -15.09 4.63 7.79
C TYR A 37 -15.05 6.07 7.25
N VAL A 38 -15.30 7.05 8.12
CA VAL A 38 -15.24 8.47 7.76
C VAL A 38 -13.79 8.92 7.90
N TRP A 39 -13.12 9.10 6.77
CA TRP A 39 -11.77 9.64 6.72
C TRP A 39 -11.79 11.14 7.03
N GLN A 40 -10.86 11.58 7.87
CA GLN A 40 -10.56 12.99 8.07
C GLN A 40 -9.20 13.25 7.43
N SER A 41 -9.14 14.15 6.44
CA SER A 41 -7.85 14.56 5.92
C SER A 41 -7.19 15.50 6.93
N SER A 42 -5.87 15.37 7.10
CA SER A 42 -5.08 16.36 7.81
C SER A 42 -4.97 17.69 7.06
N THR A 43 -5.42 17.73 5.81
CA THR A 43 -5.46 18.95 4.98
C THR A 43 -6.84 19.58 4.90
N ASP A 44 -7.87 18.93 5.44
CA ASP A 44 -9.23 19.48 5.47
C ASP A 44 -9.30 20.37 6.74
N GLY A 45 -9.54 21.67 6.53
CA GLY A 45 -9.51 22.70 7.58
C GLY A 45 -10.66 22.64 8.58
#